data_AF-A0A954QWZ2-F1
#
_entry.id   AF-A0A954QWZ2-F1
#
_cell.length_a   1.000
_cell.length_b   1.000
_cell.length_c   1.000
_cell.angle_alpha   90.00
_cell.angle_beta   90.00
_cell.angle_gamma   90.00
#
_symmetry.space_group_name_H-M   'P 1'
#
loop_
_entity.id
_entity.type
_entity.pdbx_description
1 polymer ?
#
loop_
_entity_poly.entity_id
_entity_poly.type
_entity_poly.pdbx_seq_one_letter_code
_entity_poly.pdbx_strand_id
1 'polypeptide(L)'
;MKCNYVGKLAATLLGGAMLMCGASTSHAQVSRSLDDSFSAGASGRISDESTIRPTSYLDETAASGGSASGSSAAASSSASRYVPSSYTPSNRNYARGEYLQWWIQGNSTPPLVTTSTPGTARANAGVLGLNSTTVLVGGDALDDGLRFGGRLTLGHWFDDGQMTGIEFSLMGLGGDDTNINFASNGAPILARPFFNQNLNQQDAQLAAFPGVVTADQLSVMTDSEFYSANILLRHNWRTGSHGHIDLVGGYRYARFGEGLLITEDLTVVDPGAGVPVGTTFDIQDRFDASTDFHGGEIGMITEFYHGPVSFSFLTKLAIGGVRQRVVIDGSTT
;
A
#
# COMPACT_ATOMS: atom_id res chain seq x y z
N MET A 1 -21.88 -29.73 -42.86
CA MET A 1 -20.52 -29.16 -42.73
C MET A 1 -20.36 -28.67 -41.31
N LYS A 2 -19.41 -29.23 -40.54
CA LYS A 2 -19.21 -28.93 -39.12
C LYS A 2 -18.52 -27.56 -38.96
N CYS A 3 -19.15 -26.68 -38.20
CA CYS A 3 -18.58 -25.41 -37.75
C CYS A 3 -17.66 -25.71 -36.56
N ASN A 4 -16.35 -25.69 -36.77
CA ASN A 4 -15.38 -25.85 -35.68
C ASN A 4 -15.17 -24.48 -35.03
N TYR A 5 -15.77 -24.28 -33.86
CA TYR A 5 -15.38 -23.23 -32.92
C TYR A 5 -13.98 -23.53 -32.39
N VAL A 6 -12.96 -22.84 -32.88
CA VAL A 6 -11.65 -22.82 -32.24
C VAL A 6 -11.72 -21.79 -31.12
N GLY A 7 -11.92 -22.26 -29.89
CA GLY A 7 -11.85 -21.44 -28.69
C GLY A 7 -10.45 -20.85 -28.56
N LYS A 8 -10.33 -19.52 -28.56
CA LYS A 8 -9.10 -18.81 -28.22
C LYS A 8 -8.89 -18.91 -26.71
N LEU A 9 -7.92 -19.72 -26.29
CA LEU A 9 -7.42 -19.73 -24.93
C LEU A 9 -6.34 -18.63 -24.81
N ALA A 10 -6.74 -17.45 -24.35
CA ALA A 10 -5.81 -16.35 -24.05
C ALA A 10 -5.39 -16.45 -22.58
N ALA A 11 -4.22 -17.05 -22.32
CA ALA A 11 -3.58 -16.96 -21.00
C ALA A 11 -2.85 -15.61 -20.92
N THR A 12 -3.45 -14.63 -20.23
CA THR A 12 -2.82 -13.34 -19.97
C THR A 12 -2.11 -13.41 -18.62
N LEU A 13 -0.79 -13.56 -18.61
CA LEU A 13 0.03 -13.39 -17.41
C LEU A 13 0.22 -11.88 -17.17
N LEU A 14 -0.65 -11.27 -16.38
CA LEU A 14 -0.46 -9.90 -15.88
C LEU A 14 0.48 -9.92 -14.67
N GLY A 15 1.78 -10.07 -14.94
CA GLY A 15 2.83 -9.83 -13.95
C GLY A 15 3.18 -8.35 -13.90
N GLY A 16 2.39 -7.54 -13.20
CA GLY A 16 2.73 -6.15 -12.91
C GLY A 16 3.48 -6.04 -11.58
N ALA A 17 4.81 -5.94 -11.62
CA ALA A 17 5.57 -5.53 -10.44
C ALA A 17 5.56 -3.99 -10.36
N MET A 18 4.85 -3.45 -9.38
CA MET A 18 4.94 -2.04 -9.02
C MET A 18 5.95 -1.91 -7.89
N LEU A 19 7.21 -1.62 -8.24
CA LEU A 19 8.22 -1.29 -7.23
C LEU A 19 8.02 0.17 -6.81
N MET A 20 7.30 0.36 -5.71
CA MET A 20 7.37 1.61 -4.95
C MET A 20 8.59 1.51 -4.05
N CYS A 21 9.67 2.19 -4.40
CA CYS A 21 10.81 2.32 -3.49
C CYS A 21 10.42 3.34 -2.41
N GLY A 22 9.82 2.84 -1.33
CA GLY A 22 9.64 3.60 -0.10
C GLY A 22 11.00 3.76 0.59
N ALA A 23 11.42 5.00 0.79
CA ALA A 23 12.55 5.28 1.67
C ALA A 23 12.18 4.92 3.11
N SER A 24 13.13 4.27 3.80
CA SER A 24 13.17 3.93 5.23
C SER A 24 12.20 4.74 6.09
N THR A 25 11.30 4.05 6.77
CA THR A 25 10.55 4.55 7.93
C THR A 25 11.53 5.21 8.88
N SER A 26 11.46 6.52 9.06
CA SER A 26 12.10 7.14 10.22
C SER A 26 11.32 6.68 11.44
N HIS A 27 11.98 5.97 12.35
CA HIS A 27 11.40 5.54 13.61
C HIS A 27 10.90 6.76 14.39
N ALA A 28 9.60 7.06 14.32
CA ALA A 28 8.93 7.87 15.31
C ALA A 28 8.80 7.01 16.57
N GLN A 29 9.80 7.10 17.45
CA GLN A 29 9.74 6.49 18.77
C GLN A 29 8.69 7.28 19.58
N VAL A 30 7.49 6.73 19.75
CA VAL A 30 6.57 7.21 20.77
C VAL A 30 7.24 6.97 22.11
N SER A 31 7.66 8.05 22.76
CA SER A 31 8.34 8.04 24.04
C SER A 31 7.42 8.62 25.09
N ARG A 32 7.27 7.90 26.20
CA ARG A 32 6.51 8.37 27.37
C ARG A 32 7.52 8.74 28.46
N SER A 33 7.42 9.94 28.99
CA SER A 33 8.10 10.33 30.23
C SER A 33 7.30 9.82 31.42
N LEU A 34 7.97 9.14 32.36
CA LEU A 34 7.41 8.80 33.67
C LEU A 34 7.21 10.09 34.47
N ASP A 35 6.00 10.65 34.43
CA ASP A 35 5.40 11.19 35.64
C ASP A 35 4.50 10.08 36.17
N ASP A 36 4.84 9.56 37.36
CA ASP A 36 4.10 8.49 38.02
C ASP A 36 2.62 8.85 38.20
N SER A 37 1.79 7.80 38.19
CA SER A 37 0.33 7.75 38.42
C SER A 37 -0.55 8.09 37.21
N PHE A 38 -1.33 7.08 36.79
CA PHE A 38 -2.65 7.19 36.19
C PHE A 38 -3.17 8.64 36.06
N SER A 39 -2.74 9.29 34.97
CA SER A 39 -3.19 10.63 34.62
C SER A 39 -4.49 10.49 33.84
N ALA A 40 -5.62 10.69 34.51
CA ALA A 40 -6.90 10.83 33.82
C ALA A 40 -6.89 12.12 32.98
N GLY A 41 -7.07 12.00 31.67
CA GLY A 41 -7.20 13.13 30.75
C GLY A 41 -5.89 13.60 30.12
N ALA A 42 -5.45 12.92 29.07
CA ALA A 42 -4.44 13.43 28.13
C ALA A 42 -4.88 13.13 26.69
N SER A 43 -4.82 14.12 25.81
CA SER A 43 -5.03 13.95 24.37
C SER A 43 -3.92 14.66 23.60
N GLY A 44 -3.33 13.97 22.63
CA GLY A 44 -2.24 14.50 21.80
C GLY A 44 -2.44 14.13 20.34
N ARG A 45 -2.18 15.08 19.45
CA ARG A 45 -2.20 14.92 17.99
C ARG A 45 -0.89 15.39 17.39
N ILE A 46 -0.25 14.53 16.61
CA ILE A 46 0.91 14.87 15.79
C ILE A 46 0.55 14.57 14.35
N SER A 47 0.77 15.54 13.45
CA SER A 47 0.57 15.36 12.02
C SER A 47 1.78 15.84 11.26
N ASP A 48 2.42 14.94 10.53
CA ASP A 48 3.53 15.26 9.64
C ASP A 48 3.13 15.06 8.18
N GLU A 49 3.56 16.00 7.34
CA GLU A 49 3.31 15.97 5.91
C GLU A 49 4.63 16.16 5.16
N SER A 50 4.99 15.19 4.33
CA SER A 50 6.20 15.25 3.51
C SER A 50 5.88 15.11 2.03
N THR A 51 6.56 15.90 1.21
CA THR A 51 6.50 15.81 -0.26
C THR A 51 7.89 15.42 -0.76
N ILE A 52 8.02 14.20 -1.27
CA ILE A 52 9.28 13.73 -1.85
C ILE A 52 9.36 14.24 -3.30
N ARG A 53 10.31 15.13 -3.59
CA ARG A 53 10.63 15.60 -4.95
C ARG A 53 11.72 14.71 -5.56
N PRO A 54 11.64 14.32 -6.84
CA PRO A 54 12.72 13.57 -7.48
C PRO A 54 13.97 14.45 -7.61
N THR A 55 15.07 14.06 -6.96
CA THR A 55 16.40 14.65 -7.17
C THR A 55 17.05 13.99 -8.39
N SER A 56 17.20 14.75 -9.48
CA SER A 56 17.96 14.30 -10.66
C SER A 56 19.46 14.37 -10.38
N TYR A 57 20.11 13.22 -10.25
CA TYR A 57 21.56 13.11 -10.31
C TYR A 57 21.94 12.87 -11.79
N LEU A 58 22.55 13.86 -12.44
CA LEU A 58 23.14 13.70 -13.77
C LEU A 58 24.66 13.60 -13.58
N ASP A 59 25.21 12.43 -13.90
CA ASP A 59 26.65 12.27 -14.09
C ASP A 59 27.01 12.67 -15.53
N GLU A 60 28.04 13.49 -15.63
CA GLU A 60 28.50 14.19 -16.80
C GLU A 60 29.59 13.35 -17.47
N THR A 61 29.33 12.81 -18.67
CA THR A 61 30.41 12.45 -19.58
C THR A 61 30.09 12.90 -21.00
N ALA A 62 30.89 13.88 -21.43
CA ALA A 62 30.89 14.44 -22.76
C ALA A 62 31.52 13.48 -23.79
N ALA A 63 30.95 13.47 -25.00
CA ALA A 63 31.70 13.20 -26.22
C ALA A 63 31.16 14.07 -27.36
N SER A 64 32.04 14.93 -27.85
CA SER A 64 31.90 15.95 -28.89
C SER A 64 31.75 15.38 -30.31
N GLY A 65 31.10 16.13 -31.20
CA GLY A 65 31.48 16.11 -32.63
C GLY A 65 30.42 16.58 -33.64
N GLY A 66 30.63 17.77 -34.21
CA GLY A 66 30.49 17.97 -35.66
C GLY A 66 29.17 18.54 -36.20
N SER A 67 29.15 19.84 -36.48
CA SER A 67 28.18 20.51 -37.34
C SER A 67 28.41 20.15 -38.83
N ALA A 68 27.34 19.98 -39.60
CA ALA A 68 27.34 20.28 -41.04
C ALA A 68 25.92 20.53 -41.56
N SER A 69 25.72 21.73 -42.09
CA SER A 69 24.64 22.13 -43.00
C SER A 69 24.78 21.42 -44.34
N GLY A 70 23.67 20.89 -44.88
CA GLY A 70 23.64 20.32 -46.23
C GLY A 70 22.22 20.15 -46.73
N SER A 71 21.75 21.12 -47.50
CA SER A 71 20.54 21.05 -48.31
C SER A 71 20.72 20.12 -49.51
N SER A 72 19.82 19.17 -49.72
CA SER A 72 19.51 18.65 -51.07
C SER A 72 18.15 17.96 -51.12
N ALA A 73 17.50 18.18 -52.25
CA ALA A 73 16.12 17.86 -52.59
C ALA A 73 15.74 16.37 -52.58
N ALA A 74 14.46 16.17 -52.29
CA ALA A 74 13.53 15.21 -52.89
C ALA A 74 14.07 13.85 -53.38
N ALA A 75 13.72 12.81 -52.64
CA ALA A 75 13.27 11.56 -53.22
C ALA A 75 12.02 11.10 -52.45
N SER A 76 10.88 11.29 -53.09
CA SER A 76 9.59 10.73 -52.68
C SER A 76 9.64 9.21 -52.82
N SER A 77 10.03 8.51 -51.75
CA SER A 77 9.64 7.11 -51.58
C SER A 77 8.35 7.10 -50.78
N SER A 78 7.21 7.10 -51.47
CA SER A 78 5.94 6.72 -50.89
C SER A 78 6.07 5.28 -50.38
N ALA A 79 6.46 5.13 -49.12
CA ALA A 79 6.23 3.89 -48.39
C ALA A 79 4.70 3.76 -48.32
N SER A 80 4.16 3.02 -49.28
CA SER A 80 2.78 2.56 -49.31
C SER A 80 2.51 1.94 -47.94
N ARG A 81 1.79 2.68 -47.09
CA ARG A 81 1.18 2.08 -45.90
C ARG A 81 0.25 1.02 -46.44
N TYR A 82 0.62 -0.23 -46.24
CA TYR A 82 -0.29 -1.34 -46.46
C TYR A 82 -1.51 -1.11 -45.56
N VAL A 83 -2.59 -0.61 -46.16
CA VAL A 83 -3.91 -0.53 -45.54
C VAL A 83 -4.64 -1.78 -46.01
N PRO A 84 -4.78 -2.84 -45.18
CA PRO A 84 -5.61 -3.97 -45.56
C PRO A 84 -7.06 -3.48 -45.74
N SER A 85 -7.56 -3.62 -46.95
CA SER A 85 -8.92 -3.29 -47.36
C SER A 85 -9.92 -4.32 -46.83
N SER A 86 -10.32 -4.17 -45.57
CA SER A 86 -11.59 -4.68 -45.05
C SER A 86 -11.92 -3.94 -43.75
N TYR A 87 -12.56 -2.77 -43.91
CA TYR A 87 -13.20 -2.05 -42.82
C TYR A 87 -14.46 -2.84 -42.39
N THR A 88 -14.25 -3.91 -41.63
CA THR A 88 -15.29 -4.39 -40.71
C THR A 88 -15.57 -3.28 -39.71
N PRO A 89 -16.84 -2.98 -39.33
CA PRO A 89 -17.12 -2.03 -38.26
C PRO A 89 -16.35 -2.45 -37.02
N SER A 90 -15.27 -1.73 -36.78
CA SER A 90 -14.43 -1.96 -35.64
C SER A 90 -15.20 -1.43 -34.44
N ASN A 91 -15.40 -2.26 -33.41
CA ASN A 91 -16.05 -1.78 -32.21
C ASN A 91 -15.15 -0.69 -31.61
N ARG A 92 -15.56 0.57 -31.77
CA ARG A 92 -14.80 1.72 -31.30
C ARG A 92 -14.78 1.79 -29.78
N ASN A 93 -15.76 1.17 -29.12
CA ASN A 93 -15.85 1.16 -27.66
C ASN A 93 -15.48 -0.22 -27.13
N TYR A 94 -14.72 -0.26 -26.06
CA TYR A 94 -14.48 -1.48 -25.32
C TYR A 94 -14.56 -1.24 -23.82
N ALA A 95 -14.94 -2.29 -23.11
CA ALA A 95 -14.91 -2.34 -21.67
C ALA A 95 -14.25 -3.65 -21.23
N ARG A 96 -13.48 -3.60 -20.16
CA ARG A 96 -12.83 -4.75 -19.53
C ARG A 96 -13.04 -4.68 -18.03
N GLY A 97 -13.61 -5.73 -17.47
CA GLY A 97 -13.65 -5.96 -16.03
C GLY A 97 -12.65 -7.06 -15.67
N GLU A 98 -11.88 -6.84 -14.62
CA GLU A 98 -10.91 -7.78 -14.07
C GLU A 98 -11.16 -7.96 -12.59
N TYR A 99 -11.14 -9.22 -12.15
CA TYR A 99 -11.07 -9.56 -10.74
C TYR A 99 -9.60 -9.70 -10.35
N LEU A 100 -9.22 -9.05 -9.25
CA LEU A 100 -7.84 -9.01 -8.78
C LEU A 100 -7.66 -9.83 -7.51
N GLN A 101 -6.56 -10.57 -7.48
CA GLN A 101 -6.05 -11.31 -6.34
C GLN A 101 -4.59 -10.89 -6.17
N TRP A 102 -4.32 -10.02 -5.20
CA TRP A 102 -3.00 -9.42 -5.00
C TRP A 102 -2.47 -9.78 -3.62
N TRP A 103 -1.22 -10.21 -3.54
CA TRP A 103 -0.55 -10.30 -2.24
C TRP A 103 0.01 -8.92 -1.88
N ILE A 104 -0.43 -8.40 -0.73
CA ILE A 104 0.15 -7.20 -0.15
C ILE A 104 1.08 -7.56 1.00
N GLN A 105 2.10 -6.73 1.19
CA GLN A 105 2.93 -6.81 2.36
C GLN A 105 2.25 -6.04 3.48
N GLY A 106 2.13 -6.67 4.65
CA GLY A 106 1.55 -6.06 5.82
C GLY A 106 2.44 -4.98 6.45
N ASN A 107 1.85 -4.24 7.39
CA ASN A 107 2.46 -3.15 8.11
C ASN A 107 3.47 -3.69 9.12
N SER A 108 4.73 -3.25 9.03
CA SER A 108 5.74 -3.59 10.02
C SER A 108 5.50 -2.76 11.28
N THR A 109 5.03 -3.42 12.33
CA THR A 109 4.75 -2.78 13.62
C THR A 109 5.76 -3.22 14.68
N PRO A 110 6.13 -2.34 15.63
CA PRO A 110 6.84 -2.80 16.82
C PRO A 110 5.96 -3.79 17.61
N PRO A 111 6.51 -4.56 18.56
CA PRO A 111 5.69 -5.34 19.48
C PRO A 111 4.61 -4.46 20.12
N LEU A 112 3.34 -4.82 19.95
CA LEU A 112 2.19 -4.02 20.41
C LEU A 112 1.58 -4.58 21.67
N VAL A 113 1.52 -5.91 21.79
CA VAL A 113 0.96 -6.60 22.96
C VAL A 113 1.89 -7.73 23.36
N THR A 114 2.17 -7.83 24.66
CA THR A 114 3.02 -8.87 25.24
C THR A 114 2.31 -9.54 26.40
N THR A 115 2.77 -10.74 26.73
CA THR A 115 2.38 -11.48 27.93
C THR A 115 3.61 -11.96 28.67
N SER A 116 3.44 -12.35 29.94
CA SER A 116 4.50 -12.97 30.71
C SER A 116 4.06 -14.23 31.45
N THR A 117 5.02 -15.12 31.72
CA THR A 117 4.79 -16.35 32.50
C THR A 117 4.15 -16.02 33.85
N PRO A 118 3.18 -16.83 34.34
CA PRO A 118 2.55 -16.60 35.65
C PRO A 118 3.59 -16.52 36.78
N GLY A 119 3.41 -15.56 37.69
CA GLY A 119 4.34 -15.32 38.80
C GLY A 119 5.52 -14.39 38.49
N THR A 120 5.60 -13.86 37.27
CA THR A 120 6.59 -12.80 36.93
C THR A 120 6.37 -11.57 37.80
N ALA A 121 7.46 -11.02 38.35
CA ALA A 121 7.39 -9.80 39.16
C ALA A 121 6.84 -8.62 38.34
N ARG A 122 6.07 -7.74 39.00
CA ARG A 122 5.39 -6.60 38.36
C ARG A 122 6.34 -5.75 37.48
N ALA A 123 7.54 -5.44 37.99
CA ALA A 123 8.53 -4.62 37.29
C ALA A 123 9.13 -5.28 36.03
N ASN A 124 8.92 -6.58 35.83
CA ASN A 124 9.46 -7.35 34.70
C ASN A 124 8.35 -7.83 33.76
N ALA A 125 7.08 -7.56 34.07
CA ALA A 125 5.94 -8.05 33.30
C ALA A 125 5.82 -7.29 31.96
N GLY A 126 5.81 -8.03 30.85
CA GLY A 126 5.67 -7.46 29.51
C GLY A 126 6.93 -6.79 28.93
N VAL A 127 8.03 -6.76 29.69
CA VAL A 127 9.26 -6.09 29.26
C VAL A 127 9.96 -6.91 28.17
N LEU A 128 10.27 -6.27 27.04
CA LEU A 128 10.91 -6.92 25.90
C LEU A 128 12.33 -7.40 26.22
N GLY A 129 12.70 -8.56 25.67
CA GLY A 129 14.04 -9.16 25.82
C GLY A 129 14.23 -10.03 27.07
N LEU A 130 13.22 -10.14 27.94
CA LEU A 130 13.24 -11.08 29.07
C LEU A 130 12.70 -12.45 28.65
N ASN A 131 13.27 -13.54 29.19
CA ASN A 131 12.84 -14.91 28.92
C ASN A 131 11.41 -15.22 29.40
N SER A 132 10.89 -14.41 30.33
CA SER A 132 9.52 -14.50 30.82
C SER A 132 8.50 -13.87 29.89
N THR A 133 8.93 -13.12 28.86
CA THR A 133 8.06 -12.30 28.01
C THR A 133 7.89 -12.92 26.63
N THR A 134 6.64 -12.98 26.18
CA THR A 134 6.27 -13.42 24.83
C THR A 134 5.47 -12.31 24.16
N VAL A 135 5.78 -12.01 22.89
CA VAL A 135 4.99 -11.08 22.07
C VAL A 135 3.74 -11.80 21.56
N LEU A 136 2.57 -11.22 21.79
CA LEU A 136 1.28 -11.72 21.31
C LEU A 136 0.87 -11.07 19.99
N VAL A 137 1.13 -9.77 19.83
CA VAL A 137 0.80 -8.99 18.63
C VAL A 137 1.92 -8.00 18.33
N GLY A 138 2.22 -7.81 17.04
CA GLY A 138 3.28 -6.93 16.55
C GLY A 138 4.67 -7.57 16.60
N GLY A 139 5.69 -6.84 16.17
CA GLY A 139 7.04 -7.36 16.01
C GLY A 139 7.29 -8.05 14.67
N ASP A 140 6.21 -8.48 14.00
CA ASP A 140 6.16 -8.97 12.64
C ASP A 140 5.20 -8.10 11.78
N ALA A 141 5.07 -8.43 10.48
CA ALA A 141 4.10 -7.76 9.61
C ALA A 141 2.66 -8.09 10.05
N LEU A 142 1.85 -7.06 10.28
CA LEU A 142 0.41 -7.19 10.51
C LEU A 142 -0.35 -6.85 9.24
N ASP A 143 -1.53 -7.43 9.06
CA ASP A 143 -2.35 -7.18 7.86
C ASP A 143 -1.66 -7.60 6.55
N ASP A 144 -0.96 -8.74 6.52
CA ASP A 144 -0.33 -9.26 5.31
C ASP A 144 -1.26 -10.18 4.51
N GLY A 145 -0.83 -10.53 3.30
CA GLY A 145 -1.42 -11.64 2.54
C GLY A 145 -2.33 -11.22 1.38
N LEU A 146 -3.26 -12.11 1.04
CA LEU A 146 -4.07 -11.99 -0.16
C LEU A 146 -5.15 -10.92 0.02
N ARG A 147 -5.31 -10.07 -0.98
CA ARG A 147 -6.37 -9.08 -1.10
C ARG A 147 -7.15 -9.29 -2.38
N PHE A 148 -8.45 -9.10 -2.28
CA PHE A 148 -9.36 -9.16 -3.41
C PHE A 148 -9.71 -7.76 -3.87
N GLY A 149 -9.87 -7.60 -5.18
CA GLY A 149 -10.20 -6.31 -5.75
C GLY A 149 -10.70 -6.40 -7.16
N GLY A 150 -10.77 -5.26 -7.81
CA GLY A 150 -11.24 -5.16 -9.17
C GLY A 150 -10.54 -4.07 -9.96
N ARG A 151 -10.51 -4.27 -11.28
CA ARG A 151 -10.13 -3.22 -12.24
C ARG A 151 -11.17 -3.13 -13.34
N LEU A 152 -11.66 -1.93 -13.59
CA LEU A 152 -12.53 -1.59 -14.72
C LEU A 152 -11.74 -0.71 -15.67
N THR A 153 -11.69 -1.10 -16.94
CA THR A 153 -11.08 -0.31 -18.01
C THR A 153 -12.11 -0.05 -19.09
N LEU A 154 -12.22 1.20 -19.52
CA LEU A 154 -13.09 1.67 -20.58
C LEU A 154 -12.21 2.33 -21.65
N GLY A 155 -12.47 2.06 -22.92
CA GLY A 155 -11.72 2.70 -23.99
C GLY A 155 -12.56 3.03 -25.21
N HIS A 156 -12.14 4.06 -25.92
CA HIS A 156 -12.76 4.57 -27.12
C HIS A 156 -11.72 4.90 -28.18
N TRP A 157 -11.87 4.34 -29.38
CA TRP A 157 -11.09 4.66 -30.57
C TRP A 157 -11.75 5.80 -31.34
N PHE A 158 -10.98 6.84 -31.65
CA PHE A 158 -11.47 8.02 -32.36
C PHE A 158 -11.65 7.77 -33.87
N ASP A 159 -10.87 6.84 -34.41
CA ASP A 159 -10.92 6.43 -35.80
C ASP A 159 -11.33 4.95 -35.94
N ASP A 160 -11.96 4.62 -37.05
CA ASP A 160 -12.37 3.26 -37.37
C ASP A 160 -11.17 2.30 -37.58
N GLY A 161 -9.99 2.85 -37.87
CA GLY A 161 -8.73 2.11 -37.99
C GLY A 161 -8.12 1.74 -36.63
N GLN A 162 -8.73 2.14 -35.51
CA GLN A 162 -8.21 1.97 -34.15
C GLN A 162 -6.76 2.48 -34.01
N MET A 163 -6.42 3.57 -34.70
CA MET A 163 -5.08 4.15 -34.63
C MET A 163 -4.89 5.00 -33.39
N THR A 164 -5.90 5.77 -32.97
CA THR A 164 -5.79 6.64 -31.79
C THR A 164 -7.06 6.53 -30.95
N GLY A 165 -6.87 6.41 -29.64
CA GLY A 165 -7.97 6.29 -28.71
C GLY A 165 -7.63 6.84 -27.34
N ILE A 166 -8.62 6.81 -26.47
CA ILE A 166 -8.51 7.13 -25.06
C ILE A 166 -8.89 5.91 -24.24
N GLU A 167 -8.20 5.70 -23.14
CA GLU A 167 -8.46 4.66 -22.16
C GLU A 167 -8.56 5.28 -20.78
N PHE A 168 -9.55 4.84 -20.02
CA PHE A 168 -9.74 5.19 -18.62
C PHE A 168 -9.77 3.90 -17.80
N SER A 169 -9.04 3.86 -16.70
CA SER A 169 -8.99 2.68 -15.82
C SER A 169 -9.15 3.09 -14.36
N LEU A 170 -9.98 2.34 -13.64
CA LEU A 170 -10.16 2.41 -12.20
C LEU A 170 -9.81 1.07 -11.60
N MET A 171 -8.99 1.08 -10.56
CA MET A 171 -8.57 -0.11 -9.83
C MET A 171 -8.73 0.14 -8.33
N GLY A 172 -9.20 -0.87 -7.61
CA GLY A 172 -9.26 -0.85 -6.16
C GLY A 172 -8.97 -2.24 -5.62
N LEU A 173 -8.29 -2.29 -4.48
CA LEU A 173 -8.19 -3.49 -3.65
C LEU A 173 -9.03 -3.22 -2.40
N GLY A 174 -9.89 -4.17 -2.04
CA GLY A 174 -10.62 -4.11 -0.79
C GLY A 174 -9.65 -4.17 0.39
N GLY A 175 -9.97 -3.43 1.45
CA GLY A 175 -9.34 -3.62 2.74
C GLY A 175 -9.93 -4.82 3.45
N ASP A 176 -9.07 -5.57 4.13
CA ASP A 176 -9.48 -6.48 5.18
C ASP A 176 -9.12 -5.80 6.50
N ASP A 177 -10.07 -5.74 7.42
CA ASP A 177 -9.79 -5.27 8.78
C ASP A 177 -9.30 -6.46 9.60
N THR A 178 -8.08 -6.40 10.10
CA THR A 178 -7.58 -7.39 11.05
C THR A 178 -7.80 -6.87 12.45
N ASN A 179 -8.68 -7.52 13.23
CA ASN A 179 -8.92 -7.19 14.64
C ASN A 179 -8.51 -8.36 15.53
N ILE A 180 -7.55 -8.10 16.42
CA ILE A 180 -7.11 -9.05 17.45
C ILE A 180 -7.50 -8.46 18.80
N ASN A 181 -8.31 -9.21 19.56
CA ASN A 181 -8.81 -8.77 20.85
C ASN A 181 -8.37 -9.70 21.99
N PHE A 182 -8.01 -9.10 23.12
CA PHE A 182 -7.71 -9.78 24.37
C PHE A 182 -8.57 -9.22 25.49
N ALA A 183 -8.82 -10.06 26.49
CA ALA A 183 -9.40 -9.66 27.77
C ALA A 183 -8.73 -10.50 28.87
N SER A 184 -8.53 -9.92 30.04
CA SER A 184 -7.93 -10.62 31.17
C SER A 184 -8.27 -9.96 32.50
N ASN A 185 -8.66 -10.77 33.48
CA ASN A 185 -8.86 -10.36 34.87
C ASN A 185 -7.53 -10.26 35.67
N GLY A 186 -6.40 -10.14 34.96
CA GLY A 186 -5.06 -10.12 35.51
C GLY A 186 -4.25 -11.38 35.19
N ALA A 187 -4.90 -12.51 34.90
CA ALA A 187 -4.23 -13.73 34.44
C ALA A 187 -4.93 -14.29 33.17
N PRO A 188 -4.25 -14.37 32.01
CA PRO A 188 -2.82 -14.11 31.78
C PRO A 188 -2.43 -12.63 31.92
N ILE A 189 -1.16 -12.36 32.19
CA ILE A 189 -0.63 -10.99 32.22
C ILE A 189 -0.69 -10.42 30.80
N LEU A 190 -1.21 -9.21 30.63
CA LEU A 190 -1.20 -8.47 29.37
C LEU A 190 -0.49 -7.14 29.58
N ALA A 191 0.36 -6.76 28.64
CA ALA A 191 1.13 -5.52 28.75
C ALA A 191 1.46 -4.92 27.37
N ARG A 192 1.61 -3.60 27.35
CA ARG A 192 1.97 -2.78 26.19
C ARG A 192 3.44 -2.37 26.34
N PRO A 193 4.38 -2.97 25.59
CA PRO A 193 5.78 -2.65 25.73
C PRO A 193 6.09 -1.26 25.17
N PHE A 194 7.02 -0.56 25.79
CA PHE A 194 7.53 0.72 25.29
C PHE A 194 9.01 0.90 25.67
N PHE A 195 9.68 1.84 24.99
CA PHE A 195 11.04 2.21 25.36
C PHE A 195 11.01 3.38 26.34
N ASN A 196 11.51 3.15 27.56
CA ASN A 196 11.56 4.18 28.60
C ASN A 196 12.82 5.03 28.43
N GLN A 197 12.65 6.27 27.96
CA GLN A 197 13.79 7.18 27.71
C GLN A 197 14.45 7.69 28.99
N ASN A 198 13.71 7.78 30.11
CA ASN A 198 14.26 8.24 31.38
C ASN A 198 15.25 7.24 31.97
N LEU A 199 14.93 5.95 31.84
CA LEU A 199 15.76 4.84 32.32
C LEU A 199 16.66 4.25 31.22
N ASN A 200 16.46 4.68 29.98
CA ASN A 200 17.15 4.20 28.78
C ASN A 200 17.12 2.66 28.65
N GLN A 201 15.97 2.06 28.93
CA GLN A 201 15.75 0.61 28.92
C GLN A 201 14.35 0.25 28.41
N GLN A 202 14.15 -1.03 28.07
CA GLN A 202 12.83 -1.56 27.75
C GLN A 202 11.96 -1.58 29.01
N ASP A 203 10.69 -1.23 28.86
CA ASP A 203 9.70 -1.20 29.93
C ASP A 203 8.31 -1.57 29.35
N ALA A 204 7.29 -1.69 30.19
CA ALA A 204 5.95 -2.00 29.73
C ALA A 204 4.85 -1.41 30.61
N GLN A 205 3.79 -0.94 29.97
CA GLN A 205 2.54 -0.57 30.65
C GLN A 205 1.74 -1.84 30.91
N LEU A 206 1.25 -2.01 32.14
CA LEU A 206 0.39 -3.13 32.49
C LEU A 206 -1.04 -2.86 31.99
N ALA A 207 -1.53 -3.71 31.10
CA ALA A 207 -2.93 -3.72 30.68
C ALA A 207 -3.75 -4.69 31.56
N ALA A 208 -3.18 -5.85 31.91
CA ALA A 208 -3.76 -6.77 32.89
C ALA A 208 -2.66 -7.39 33.75
N PHE A 209 -2.80 -7.30 35.08
CA PHE A 209 -1.88 -7.93 36.03
C PHE A 209 -2.61 -8.33 37.32
N PRO A 210 -2.34 -9.52 37.90
CA PRO A 210 -3.11 -10.04 39.03
C PRO A 210 -3.12 -9.11 40.24
N GLY A 211 -4.30 -8.75 40.71
CA GLY A 211 -4.49 -7.88 41.88
C GLY A 211 -4.12 -6.42 41.64
N VAL A 212 -3.95 -6.01 40.38
CA VAL A 212 -3.53 -4.64 40.04
C VAL A 212 -4.48 -3.96 39.07
N VAL A 213 -4.63 -4.56 37.90
CA VAL A 213 -5.42 -4.02 36.80
C VAL A 213 -5.99 -5.18 36.00
N THR A 214 -7.23 -5.03 35.55
CA THR A 214 -7.90 -5.96 34.65
C THR A 214 -8.16 -5.25 33.33
N ALA A 215 -8.07 -5.98 32.21
CA ALA A 215 -8.44 -5.49 30.90
C ALA A 215 -9.76 -6.15 30.50
N ASP A 216 -10.82 -5.35 30.40
CA ASP A 216 -12.08 -5.79 29.79
C ASP A 216 -11.92 -5.90 28.27
N GLN A 217 -11.10 -5.01 27.71
CA GLN A 217 -10.71 -5.04 26.30
C GLN A 217 -9.26 -4.57 26.11
N LEU A 218 -8.53 -5.27 25.25
CA LEU A 218 -7.30 -4.81 24.61
C LEU A 218 -7.36 -5.26 23.16
N SER A 219 -7.72 -4.34 22.27
CA SER A 219 -7.92 -4.60 20.84
C SER A 219 -6.86 -3.90 20.02
N VAL A 220 -6.30 -4.62 19.05
CA VAL A 220 -5.43 -4.09 18.00
C VAL A 220 -6.14 -4.31 16.67
N MET A 221 -6.45 -3.21 16.00
CA MET A 221 -7.11 -3.19 14.70
C MET A 221 -6.19 -2.55 13.67
N THR A 222 -6.07 -3.18 12.50
CA THR A 222 -5.37 -2.63 11.34
C THR A 222 -6.26 -2.64 10.12
N ASP A 223 -6.15 -1.60 9.30
CA ASP A 223 -6.85 -1.48 8.02
C ASP A 223 -5.89 -1.00 6.92
N SER A 224 -6.15 -1.42 5.69
CA SER A 224 -5.38 -1.01 4.51
C SER A 224 -6.29 -0.81 3.31
N GLU A 225 -6.14 0.28 2.58
CA GLU A 225 -6.89 0.55 1.35
C GLU A 225 -5.96 0.96 0.20
N PHE A 226 -6.28 0.49 -1.01
CA PHE A 226 -5.58 0.91 -2.22
C PHE A 226 -6.56 1.20 -3.35
N TYR A 227 -6.38 2.34 -4.01
CA TYR A 227 -7.08 2.62 -5.26
C TYR A 227 -6.24 3.44 -6.23
N SER A 228 -6.52 3.29 -7.52
CA SER A 228 -5.83 3.99 -8.59
C SER A 228 -6.76 4.30 -9.75
N ALA A 229 -6.60 5.50 -10.32
CA ALA A 229 -7.28 5.94 -11.51
C ALA A 229 -6.25 6.39 -12.55
N ASN A 230 -6.45 6.04 -13.81
CA ASN A 230 -5.64 6.57 -14.89
C ASN A 230 -6.49 6.90 -16.12
N ILE A 231 -5.99 7.88 -16.88
CA ILE A 231 -6.50 8.26 -18.19
C ILE A 231 -5.32 8.33 -19.16
N LEU A 232 -5.44 7.66 -20.29
CA LEU A 232 -4.35 7.42 -21.23
C LEU A 232 -4.82 7.72 -22.64
N LEU A 233 -3.98 8.42 -23.40
CA LEU A 233 -4.03 8.39 -24.85
C LEU A 233 -3.31 7.14 -25.32
N ARG A 234 -3.96 6.39 -26.22
CA ARG A 234 -3.41 5.20 -26.86
C ARG A 234 -3.23 5.48 -28.34
N HIS A 235 -2.06 5.18 -28.88
CA HIS A 235 -1.73 5.36 -30.28
C HIS A 235 -1.07 4.11 -30.84
N ASN A 236 -1.68 3.52 -31.88
CA ASN A 236 -1.11 2.41 -32.63
C ASN A 236 0.07 2.93 -33.46
N TRP A 237 1.29 2.61 -33.01
CA TRP A 237 2.49 3.00 -33.74
C TRP A 237 2.70 2.10 -34.95
N ARG A 238 2.50 0.79 -34.78
CA ARG A 238 2.72 -0.16 -35.86
C ARG A 238 1.75 -1.32 -35.76
N THR A 239 1.08 -1.59 -36.88
CA THR A 239 0.27 -2.78 -37.10
C THR A 239 0.84 -3.58 -38.26
N GLY A 240 0.83 -4.91 -38.13
CA GLY A 240 1.27 -5.82 -39.18
C GLY A 240 0.57 -7.18 -39.10
N SER A 241 0.93 -8.07 -40.02
CA SER A 241 0.34 -9.41 -40.11
C SER A 241 0.63 -10.33 -38.92
N HIS A 242 1.61 -9.99 -38.09
CA HIS A 242 2.07 -10.79 -36.96
C HIS A 242 1.87 -10.10 -35.60
N GLY A 243 1.18 -8.96 -35.54
CA GLY A 243 0.99 -8.23 -34.29
C GLY A 243 0.79 -6.74 -34.44
N HIS A 244 0.63 -6.06 -33.30
CA HIS A 244 0.59 -4.61 -33.20
C HIS A 244 1.33 -4.09 -31.97
N ILE A 245 1.80 -2.86 -32.06
CA ILE A 245 2.46 -2.11 -31.00
C ILE A 245 1.68 -0.80 -30.81
N ASP A 246 1.13 -0.62 -29.63
CA ASP A 246 0.52 0.63 -29.20
C ASP A 246 1.39 1.33 -28.17
N LEU A 247 1.58 2.62 -28.34
CA LEU A 247 2.13 3.49 -27.31
C LEU A 247 0.99 4.07 -26.49
N VAL A 248 1.19 4.17 -25.18
CA VAL A 248 0.25 4.86 -24.28
C VAL A 248 0.96 5.96 -23.53
N GLY A 249 0.24 7.05 -23.27
CA GLY A 249 0.74 8.18 -22.51
C GLY A 249 -0.42 8.91 -21.84
N GLY A 250 -0.26 9.30 -20.58
CA GLY A 250 -1.30 10.04 -19.88
C GLY A 250 -0.98 10.29 -18.42
N TYR A 251 -2.01 10.23 -17.58
CA TYR A 251 -1.93 10.60 -16.17
C TYR A 251 -2.45 9.48 -15.28
N ARG A 252 -1.79 9.30 -14.14
CA ARG A 252 -2.18 8.36 -13.10
C ARG A 252 -2.24 9.06 -11.74
N TYR A 253 -3.32 8.75 -11.03
CA TYR A 253 -3.46 8.95 -9.59
C TYR A 253 -3.49 7.59 -8.90
N ALA A 254 -2.83 7.48 -7.75
CA ALA A 254 -2.95 6.32 -6.88
C ALA A 254 -2.89 6.77 -5.43
N ARG A 255 -3.68 6.12 -4.56
CA ARG A 255 -3.62 6.31 -3.13
C ARG A 255 -3.49 4.97 -2.43
N PHE A 256 -2.68 4.96 -1.39
CA PHE A 256 -2.56 3.89 -0.42
C PHE A 256 -2.81 4.48 0.97
N GLY A 257 -3.73 3.89 1.72
CA GLY A 257 -4.02 4.23 3.11
C GLY A 257 -3.77 3.04 4.01
N GLU A 258 -3.21 3.30 5.18
CA GLU A 258 -2.97 2.31 6.23
C GLU A 258 -3.33 2.90 7.59
N GLY A 259 -3.94 2.08 8.44
CA GLY A 259 -4.37 2.45 9.79
C GLY A 259 -3.96 1.39 10.81
N LEU A 260 -3.61 1.85 12.01
CA LEU A 260 -3.41 1.04 13.21
C LEU A 260 -4.11 1.74 14.38
N LEU A 261 -5.05 1.03 14.99
CA LEU A 261 -5.80 1.46 16.15
C LEU A 261 -5.58 0.48 17.29
N ILE A 262 -5.16 0.99 18.44
CA ILE A 262 -5.19 0.24 19.70
C ILE A 262 -6.22 0.87 20.63
N THR A 263 -7.07 0.03 21.21
CA THR A 263 -8.08 0.41 22.20
C THR A 263 -7.95 -0.46 23.44
N GLU A 264 -7.90 0.17 24.61
CA GLU A 264 -7.78 -0.49 25.91
C GLU A 264 -8.91 0.00 26.84
N ASP A 265 -9.61 -0.94 27.47
CA ASP A 265 -10.58 -0.68 28.54
C ASP A 265 -10.08 -1.40 29.80
N LEU A 266 -9.57 -0.62 30.75
CA LEU A 266 -8.83 -1.12 31.91
C LEU A 266 -9.51 -0.71 33.22
N THR A 267 -9.61 -1.64 34.17
CA THR A 267 -10.12 -1.35 35.52
C THR A 267 -9.05 -1.59 36.58
N VAL A 268 -8.81 -0.60 37.44
CA VAL A 268 -7.85 -0.72 38.55
C VAL A 268 -8.49 -1.48 39.71
N VAL A 269 -7.78 -2.51 40.18
CA VAL A 269 -8.18 -3.35 41.32
C VAL A 269 -7.18 -3.34 42.47
N ASP A 270 -6.04 -2.64 42.35
CA ASP A 270 -5.05 -2.47 43.42
C ASP A 270 -5.54 -1.42 44.45
N PRO A 271 -5.83 -1.79 45.71
CA PRO A 271 -6.15 -0.81 46.75
C PRO A 271 -4.95 0.08 47.14
N GLY A 272 -3.73 -0.24 46.70
CA GLY A 272 -2.50 0.50 46.96
C GLY A 272 -1.97 1.34 45.79
N ALA A 273 -2.64 1.38 44.63
CA ALA A 273 -2.12 2.05 43.43
C ALA A 273 -2.15 3.60 43.46
N GLY A 274 -2.58 4.21 44.56
CA GLY A 274 -2.74 5.68 44.64
C GLY A 274 -3.95 6.21 43.85
N VAL A 275 -4.74 5.30 43.27
CA VAL A 275 -5.98 5.57 42.52
C VAL A 275 -7.10 4.73 43.14
N PRO A 276 -8.35 5.23 43.25
CA PRO A 276 -9.45 4.44 43.78
C PRO A 276 -9.67 3.13 43.00
N VAL A 277 -9.90 2.04 43.74
CA VAL A 277 -10.33 0.76 43.15
C VAL A 277 -11.65 0.95 42.40
N GLY A 278 -11.74 0.37 41.21
CA GLY A 278 -12.88 0.53 40.31
C GLY A 278 -12.75 1.73 39.36
N THR A 279 -11.65 2.48 39.40
CA THR A 279 -11.36 3.48 38.36
C THR A 279 -11.12 2.77 37.04
N THR A 280 -11.81 3.22 36.00
CA THR A 280 -11.73 2.72 34.63
C THR A 280 -10.90 3.67 33.79
N PHE A 281 -10.13 3.14 32.83
CA PHE A 281 -9.38 3.89 31.84
C PHE A 281 -9.78 3.42 30.45
N ASP A 282 -10.25 4.35 29.63
CA ASP A 282 -10.40 4.15 28.19
C ASP A 282 -9.20 4.82 27.50
N ILE A 283 -8.38 4.00 26.84
CA ILE A 283 -7.17 4.44 26.15
C ILE A 283 -7.29 4.10 24.67
N GLN A 284 -7.06 5.11 23.84
CA GLN A 284 -7.03 4.97 22.40
C GLN A 284 -5.72 5.51 21.85
N ASP A 285 -4.98 4.70 21.09
CA ASP A 285 -3.82 5.12 20.31
C ASP A 285 -4.10 4.83 18.83
N ARG A 286 -4.01 5.85 17.97
CA ARG A 286 -4.31 5.78 16.55
C ARG A 286 -3.12 6.27 15.73
N PHE A 287 -2.76 5.49 14.71
CA PHE A 287 -1.71 5.78 13.76
C PHE A 287 -2.27 5.58 12.35
N ASP A 288 -2.41 6.66 11.59
CA ASP A 288 -2.79 6.60 10.18
C ASP A 288 -1.62 7.07 9.31
N ALA A 289 -1.40 6.38 8.20
CA ALA A 289 -0.55 6.88 7.14
C ALA A 289 -1.28 6.81 5.79
N SER A 290 -1.09 7.85 4.98
CA SER A 290 -1.66 7.93 3.65
C SER A 290 -0.64 8.44 2.65
N THR A 291 -0.53 7.74 1.53
CA THR A 291 0.37 8.07 0.42
C THR A 291 -0.44 8.33 -0.84
N ASP A 292 -0.35 9.55 -1.38
CA ASP A 292 -0.96 9.98 -2.63
C ASP A 292 0.11 10.17 -3.71
N PHE A 293 -0.02 9.46 -4.83
CA PHE A 293 0.83 9.59 -6.00
C PHE A 293 0.08 10.29 -7.14
N HIS A 294 0.73 11.30 -7.72
CA HIS A 294 0.25 12.00 -8.92
C HIS A 294 1.37 12.05 -9.96
N GLY A 295 1.17 11.44 -11.14
CA GLY A 295 2.24 11.37 -12.12
C GLY A 295 1.79 11.16 -13.57
N GLY A 296 2.70 11.48 -14.48
CA GLY A 296 2.59 11.10 -15.88
C GLY A 296 2.92 9.63 -16.05
N GLU A 297 2.13 8.90 -16.83
CA GLU A 297 2.35 7.50 -17.18
C GLU A 297 2.66 7.40 -18.67
N ILE A 298 3.70 6.65 -19.03
CA ILE A 298 4.01 6.26 -20.41
C ILE A 298 4.12 4.74 -20.48
N GLY A 299 3.79 4.17 -21.62
CA GLY A 299 3.84 2.72 -21.77
C GLY A 299 3.78 2.24 -23.20
N MET A 300 3.90 0.93 -23.32
CA MET A 300 3.85 0.19 -24.56
C MET A 300 3.01 -1.07 -24.34
N ILE A 301 2.05 -1.28 -25.24
CA ILE A 301 1.23 -2.49 -25.33
C ILE A 301 1.60 -3.18 -26.62
N THR A 302 2.03 -4.43 -26.53
CA THR A 302 2.43 -5.20 -27.70
C THR A 302 1.65 -6.50 -27.75
N GLU A 303 1.05 -6.79 -28.89
CA GLU A 303 0.45 -8.09 -29.16
C GLU A 303 1.18 -8.75 -30.33
N PHE A 304 1.60 -10.00 -30.13
CA PHE A 304 2.25 -10.82 -31.15
C PHE A 304 1.41 -12.05 -31.44
N TYR A 305 1.28 -12.40 -32.72
CA TYR A 305 0.58 -13.59 -33.18
C TYR A 305 1.57 -14.56 -33.81
N HIS A 306 1.61 -15.79 -33.30
CA HIS A 306 2.38 -16.87 -33.88
C HIS A 306 1.51 -18.12 -34.04
N GLY A 307 0.96 -18.30 -35.24
CA GLY A 307 0.04 -19.40 -35.53
C GLY A 307 -1.22 -19.34 -34.63
N PRO A 308 -1.53 -20.39 -33.86
CA PRO A 308 -2.68 -20.40 -32.97
C PRO A 308 -2.46 -19.65 -31.64
N VAL A 309 -1.23 -19.21 -31.36
CA VAL A 309 -0.86 -18.58 -30.09
C VAL A 309 -0.75 -17.07 -30.25
N SER A 310 -1.30 -16.32 -29.29
CA SER A 310 -1.12 -14.88 -29.14
C SER A 310 -0.42 -14.56 -27.82
N PHE A 311 0.57 -13.69 -27.87
CA PHE A 311 1.25 -13.16 -26.69
C PHE A 311 0.93 -11.68 -26.56
N SER A 312 0.49 -11.25 -25.37
CA SER A 312 0.30 -9.83 -25.05
C SER A 312 1.29 -9.42 -23.98
N PHE A 313 1.95 -8.28 -24.20
CA PHE A 313 2.90 -7.68 -23.28
C PHE A 313 2.49 -6.24 -22.99
N LEU A 314 2.52 -5.87 -21.72
CA LEU A 314 2.21 -4.53 -21.25
C LEU A 314 3.36 -4.02 -20.39
N THR A 315 3.93 -2.89 -20.75
CA THR A 315 4.91 -2.18 -19.92
C THR A 315 4.46 -0.75 -19.73
N LYS A 316 4.48 -0.28 -18.48
CA LYS A 316 4.10 1.09 -18.11
C LYS A 316 5.08 1.60 -17.06
N LEU A 317 5.47 2.86 -17.18
CA LEU A 317 6.30 3.59 -16.24
C LEU A 317 5.55 4.87 -15.87
N ALA A 318 5.37 5.10 -14.57
CA ALA A 318 4.78 6.33 -14.06
C ALA A 318 5.83 7.12 -13.28
N ILE A 319 5.92 8.42 -13.55
CA ILE A 319 6.84 9.34 -12.89
C ILE A 319 6.02 10.53 -12.39
N GLY A 320 6.18 10.88 -11.11
CA GLY A 320 5.30 11.84 -10.47
C GLY A 320 5.76 12.27 -9.09
N GLY A 321 4.94 13.10 -8.46
CA GLY A 321 5.10 13.50 -7.07
C GLY A 321 4.37 12.53 -6.14
N VAL A 322 4.97 12.29 -4.98
CA VAL A 322 4.37 11.55 -3.88
C VAL A 322 4.19 12.49 -2.70
N ARG A 323 2.98 12.51 -2.15
CA ARG A 323 2.66 13.19 -0.90
C ARG A 323 2.31 12.14 0.15
N GLN A 324 3.02 12.18 1.26
CA GLN A 324 2.78 11.30 2.39
C GLN A 324 2.29 12.13 3.58
N ARG A 325 1.26 11.63 4.26
CA ARG A 325 0.72 12.19 5.49
C ARG A 325 0.70 11.11 6.56
N VAL A 326 1.15 11.47 7.76
CA VAL A 326 1.06 10.63 8.94
C VAL A 326 0.29 11.38 10.01
N VAL A 327 -0.67 10.70 10.64
CA VAL A 327 -1.45 11.22 11.77
C VAL A 327 -1.27 10.26 12.93
N ILE A 328 -0.85 10.80 14.07
CA ILE A 328 -0.71 10.06 15.33
C ILE A 328 -1.58 10.79 16.34
N ASP A 329 -2.63 10.12 16.79
CA ASP A 329 -3.59 10.64 17.77
C ASP A 329 -3.65 9.68 18.96
N GLY A 330 -3.62 10.21 20.18
CA GLY A 330 -3.80 9.43 21.40
C GLY A 330 -4.76 10.11 22.36
N SER A 331 -5.55 9.33 23.10
CA SER A 331 -6.38 9.82 24.20
C SER A 331 -6.46 8.84 25.36
N THR A 332 -6.54 9.38 26.57
CA THR A 332 -6.85 8.63 27.80
C THR A 332 -7.90 9.40 28.58
N THR A 333 -9.00 8.73 28.93
CA THR A 333 -10.10 9.30 29.74
C THR A 333 -10.32 8.53 31.02
#